data_AF-A0A349R235-F1
#
_entry.id   AF-A0A349R235-F1
#
_cell.length_a   1.000
_cell.length_b   1.000
_cell.length_c   1.000
_cell.angle_alpha   90.00
_cell.angle_beta   90.00
_cell.angle_gamma   90.00
#
_symmetry.space_group_name_H-M   'P 1'
#
loop_
_entity.id
_entity.type
_entity.pdbx_description
1 polymer ?
#
loop_
_entity_poly.entity_id
_entity_poly.type
_entity_poly.pdbx_seq_one_letter_code
_entity_poly.pdbx_strand_id
1 'polypeptide(L)'
;MAIISKNMETQEKIISTFEELQKAIYDLKHQIVEFELLFNQACNRHIDSNFQKEWLLDRISSRHDMITLRHDSMLLIRDTVSAFRDFDGYFLDLKQLLQSIELLMLNHADEEEYEIAAIIKKWYEKFAQAIDFVGDLTY
;
A
#
# COMPACT_ATOMS: atom_id res chain seq x y z
N MET A 1 -36.23 4.08 -3.59
CA MET A 1 -35.08 3.25 -3.17
C MET A 1 -34.41 2.79 -4.46
N ALA A 2 -33.25 3.35 -4.82
CA ALA A 2 -32.61 3.02 -6.09
C ALA A 2 -32.04 1.60 -6.01
N ILE A 3 -32.45 0.73 -6.94
CA ILE A 3 -31.88 -0.60 -7.10
C ILE A 3 -30.52 -0.39 -7.78
N ILE A 4 -29.48 -0.16 -6.98
CA ILE A 4 -28.11 -0.15 -7.48
C ILE A 4 -27.80 -1.58 -7.92
N SER A 5 -27.36 -1.75 -9.16
CA SER A 5 -26.98 -3.07 -9.68
C SER A 5 -25.79 -3.62 -8.88
N LYS A 6 -25.78 -4.92 -8.58
CA LYS A 6 -24.70 -5.64 -7.86
C LYS A 6 -23.31 -5.34 -8.43
N ASN A 7 -23.23 -5.14 -9.75
CA ASN A 7 -21.98 -4.78 -10.41
C ASN A 7 -21.50 -3.38 -9.99
N MET A 8 -22.42 -2.41 -9.89
CA MET A 8 -22.11 -1.05 -9.47
C MET A 8 -21.62 -1.00 -8.01
N GLU A 9 -22.23 -1.78 -7.11
CA GLU A 9 -21.76 -1.87 -5.72
C GLU A 9 -20.34 -2.44 -5.62
N THR A 10 -20.03 -3.46 -6.45
CA THR A 10 -18.68 -4.04 -6.53
C THR A 10 -17.68 -2.99 -7.04
N GLN A 11 -18.06 -2.24 -8.08
CA GLN A 11 -17.26 -1.14 -8.62
C GLN A 11 -17.00 -0.05 -7.57
N GLU A 12 -18.03 0.40 -6.85
CA GLU A 12 -17.89 1.39 -5.78
C GLU A 12 -16.89 0.95 -4.70
N LYS A 13 -16.95 -0.33 -4.28
CA LYS A 13 -16.04 -0.87 -3.26
C LYS A 13 -14.60 -0.98 -3.74
N ILE A 14 -14.37 -1.46 -4.96
CA ILE A 14 -13.00 -1.55 -5.48
C ILE A 14 -12.42 -0.16 -5.74
N ILE A 15 -13.23 0.79 -6.21
CA ILE A 15 -12.82 2.20 -6.36
C ILE A 15 -12.44 2.77 -5.00
N SER A 16 -13.27 2.60 -3.98
CA SER A 16 -12.96 3.07 -2.63
C SER A 16 -11.68 2.43 -2.07
N THR A 17 -11.48 1.12 -2.29
CA THR A 17 -10.25 0.41 -1.88
C THR A 17 -9.02 0.95 -2.61
N PHE A 18 -9.15 1.30 -3.89
CA PHE A 18 -8.08 1.91 -4.66
C PHE A 18 -7.78 3.36 -4.21
N GLU A 19 -8.80 4.15 -3.88
CA GLU A 19 -8.64 5.48 -3.29
C GLU A 19 -7.93 5.41 -1.92
N GLU A 20 -8.26 4.41 -1.10
CA GLU A 20 -7.53 4.14 0.15
C GLU A 20 -6.05 3.86 -0.10
N LEU A 21 -5.73 3.06 -1.12
CA LEU A 21 -4.34 2.78 -1.52
C LEU A 21 -3.62 4.05 -1.94
N GLN A 22 -4.25 4.87 -2.79
CA GLN A 22 -3.69 6.15 -3.24
C GLN A 22 -3.43 7.11 -2.08
N LYS A 23 -4.37 7.19 -1.13
CA LYS A 23 -4.21 8.00 0.07
C LYS A 23 -3.06 7.49 0.94
N ALA A 24 -2.97 6.17 1.16
CA ALA A 24 -1.87 5.59 1.94
C ALA A 24 -0.49 5.88 1.32
N ILE A 25 -0.39 5.81 -0.02
CA ILE A 25 0.83 6.21 -0.76
C ILE A 25 1.15 7.68 -0.52
N TYR A 26 0.16 8.56 -0.64
CA TYR A 26 0.33 9.99 -0.40
C TYR A 26 0.82 10.30 1.02
N ASP A 27 0.19 9.68 2.03
CA ASP A 27 0.53 9.86 3.45
C ASP A 27 1.96 9.35 3.75
N LEU A 28 2.38 8.24 3.13
CA LEU A 28 3.75 7.74 3.25
C LEU A 28 4.75 8.67 2.59
N LYS A 29 4.45 9.19 1.39
CA LYS A 29 5.30 10.17 0.70
C LYS A 29 5.51 11.42 1.54
N HIS A 30 4.46 11.92 2.21
CA HIS A 30 4.58 13.05 3.11
C HIS A 30 5.52 12.75 4.29
N GLN A 31 5.41 11.55 4.89
CA GLN A 31 6.30 11.12 5.96
C GLN A 31 7.76 10.98 5.52
N ILE A 32 8.01 10.56 4.28
CA ILE A 32 9.37 10.50 3.69
C ILE A 32 9.94 11.92 3.57
N VAL A 33 9.15 12.89 3.08
CA VAL A 33 9.60 14.28 2.95
C VAL A 33 9.91 14.90 4.31
N GLU A 34 9.11 14.62 5.33
CA GLU A 34 9.36 15.11 6.70
C GLU A 34 10.61 14.52 7.36
N PHE A 35 11.17 13.45 6.79
CA PHE A 35 12.32 12.74 7.35
C PHE A 35 13.54 13.64 7.51
N GLU A 36 13.85 14.47 6.52
CA GLU A 36 15.06 15.31 6.53
C GLU A 36 15.07 16.24 7.75
N LEU A 37 13.91 16.83 8.08
CA LEU A 37 13.76 17.67 9.26
C LEU A 37 14.00 16.87 10.55
N LEU A 38 13.43 15.66 10.66
CA LEU A 38 13.59 14.79 11.81
C LEU A 38 15.03 14.30 11.98
N PHE A 39 15.70 13.97 10.88
CA PHE A 39 17.09 13.54 10.87
C PHE A 39 18.00 14.68 11.33
N ASN A 40 17.84 15.88 10.78
CA ASN A 40 18.61 17.06 11.19
C ASN A 40 18.42 17.38 12.69
N GLN A 41 17.19 17.27 13.20
CA GLN A 41 16.92 17.44 14.64
C GLN A 41 17.63 16.37 15.48
N ALA A 42 17.71 15.14 14.99
CA ALA A 42 18.40 14.05 15.67
C ALA A 42 19.91 14.26 15.68
N CYS A 43 20.49 14.71 14.57
CA CYS A 43 21.90 15.11 14.48
C CYS A 43 22.25 16.19 15.50
N ASN A 44 21.43 17.26 15.58
CA ASN A 44 21.63 18.31 16.58
C ASN A 44 21.61 17.75 18.01
N ARG A 45 20.62 16.92 18.35
CA ARG A 45 20.53 16.27 19.67
C ARG A 45 21.71 15.35 19.95
N HIS A 46 22.26 14.70 18.93
CA HIS A 46 23.44 13.86 19.04
C HIS A 46 24.68 14.70 19.37
N ILE A 47 24.90 15.79 18.65
CA ILE A 47 25.98 16.75 18.90
C ILE A 47 25.86 17.39 20.30
N ASP A 48 24.67 17.89 20.65
CA ASP A 48 24.39 18.52 21.96
C ASP A 48 24.60 17.55 23.14
N SER A 49 24.44 16.25 22.89
CA SER A 49 24.70 15.20 23.87
C SER A 49 26.16 14.75 23.94
N ASN A 50 27.09 15.49 23.31
CA ASN A 50 28.48 15.08 23.14
C ASN A 50 28.59 13.66 22.56
N PHE A 51 27.83 13.41 21.48
CA PHE A 51 27.83 12.17 20.69
C PHE A 51 27.30 10.92 21.43
N GLN A 52 26.52 11.07 22.51
CA GLN A 52 25.99 9.93 23.28
C GLN A 52 24.71 9.30 22.71
N LYS A 53 24.13 9.86 21.64
CA LYS A 53 22.82 9.45 21.10
C LYS A 53 22.89 8.82 19.70
N GLU A 54 23.91 8.03 19.42
CA GLU A 54 24.06 7.37 18.10
C GLU A 54 22.85 6.47 17.77
N TRP A 55 22.35 5.74 18.77
CA TRP A 55 21.13 4.93 18.69
C TRP A 55 19.89 5.69 18.18
N LEU A 56 19.84 7.02 18.36
CA LEU A 56 18.74 7.84 17.87
C LEU A 56 18.81 8.00 16.34
N LEU A 57 20.02 8.12 15.80
CA LEU A 57 20.26 8.22 14.36
C LEU A 57 19.92 6.89 13.69
N ASP A 58 20.43 5.77 14.22
CA ASP A 58 20.14 4.43 13.70
C ASP A 58 18.64 4.14 13.68
N ARG A 59 17.93 4.50 14.76
CA ARG A 59 16.49 4.31 14.87
C ARG A 59 15.72 5.14 13.84
N ILE A 60 16.17 6.37 13.58
CA ILE A 60 15.52 7.26 12.62
C ILE A 60 15.78 6.77 11.20
N SER A 61 17.02 6.41 10.85
CA SER A 61 17.36 5.82 9.55
C SER A 61 16.58 4.53 9.30
N SER A 62 16.55 3.59 10.26
CA SER A 62 15.78 2.34 10.13
C SER A 62 14.29 2.59 9.91
N ARG A 63 13.73 3.63 10.54
CA ARG A 63 12.34 4.02 10.33
C ARG A 63 12.12 4.55 8.92
N HIS A 64 13.04 5.35 8.38
CA HIS A 64 12.95 5.85 7.02
C HIS A 64 12.99 4.71 6.00
N ASP A 65 13.91 3.78 6.16
CA ASP A 65 14.04 2.64 5.26
C ASP A 65 12.74 1.82 5.23
N MET A 66 12.14 1.58 6.40
CA MET A 66 10.84 0.90 6.49
C MET A 66 9.70 1.69 5.82
N ILE A 67 9.67 3.02 5.96
CA ILE A 67 8.63 3.86 5.33
C ILE A 67 8.80 3.86 3.81
N THR A 68 10.03 3.99 3.32
CA THR A 68 10.37 3.96 1.89
C THR A 68 10.02 2.60 1.28
N LEU A 69 10.43 1.50 1.91
CA LEU A 69 10.06 0.15 1.49
C LEU A 69 8.55 -0.03 1.35
N ARG A 70 7.79 0.46 2.34
CA ARG A 70 6.31 0.42 2.32
C ARG A 70 5.73 1.24 1.21
N HIS A 71 6.24 2.46 1.00
CA HIS A 71 5.80 3.35 -0.05
C HIS A 71 6.01 2.68 -1.42
N ASP A 72 7.21 2.16 -1.67
CA ASP A 72 7.58 1.58 -2.96
C ASP A 72 6.78 0.29 -3.24
N SER A 73 6.58 -0.56 -2.23
CA SER A 73 5.70 -1.73 -2.32
C SER A 73 4.26 -1.33 -2.69
N MET A 74 3.74 -0.24 -2.12
CA MET A 74 2.40 0.25 -2.45
C MET A 74 2.30 0.86 -3.85
N LEU A 75 3.39 1.43 -4.38
CA LEU A 75 3.45 1.86 -5.78
C LEU A 75 3.33 0.68 -6.74
N LEU A 76 4.00 -0.45 -6.46
CA LEU A 76 3.90 -1.66 -7.28
C LEU A 76 2.46 -2.18 -7.37
N ILE A 77 1.75 -2.18 -6.24
CA ILE A 77 0.34 -2.58 -6.17
C ILE A 77 -0.52 -1.59 -6.97
N ARG A 78 -0.32 -0.28 -6.78
CA ARG A 78 -1.07 0.75 -7.51
C ARG A 78 -0.90 0.59 -9.00
N ASP A 79 0.32 0.38 -9.48
CA ASP A 79 0.61 0.26 -10.91
C ASP A 79 -0.03 -1.01 -11.48
N THR A 80 0.04 -2.13 -10.74
CA THR A 80 -0.63 -3.38 -11.08
C THR A 80 -2.14 -3.21 -11.19
N VAL A 81 -2.77 -2.56 -10.21
CA VAL A 81 -4.22 -2.34 -10.17
C VAL A 81 -4.65 -1.34 -11.25
N SER A 82 -3.86 -0.29 -11.49
CA SER A 82 -4.16 0.75 -12.48
C SER A 82 -4.19 0.22 -13.91
N ALA A 83 -3.47 -0.87 -14.19
CA ALA A 83 -3.51 -1.54 -15.50
C ALA A 83 -4.89 -2.09 -15.87
N PHE A 84 -5.77 -2.30 -14.88
CA PHE A 84 -7.13 -2.79 -15.07
C PHE A 84 -8.19 -1.68 -15.04
N ARG A 85 -7.78 -0.43 -14.83
CA ARG A 85 -8.70 0.71 -14.74
C ARG A 85 -8.91 1.32 -16.12
N ASP A 86 -10.17 1.45 -16.52
CA ASP A 86 -10.53 2.09 -17.79
C ASP A 86 -10.51 3.63 -17.69
N PHE A 87 -10.82 4.27 -18.82
CA PHE A 87 -10.81 5.74 -18.92
C PHE A 87 -11.94 6.41 -18.11
N ASP A 88 -13.05 5.69 -17.89
CA ASP A 88 -14.18 6.15 -17.08
C ASP A 88 -13.96 5.92 -15.57
N GLY A 89 -12.88 5.22 -15.23
CA GLY A 89 -12.43 4.98 -13.87
C GLY A 89 -12.93 3.67 -13.25
N TYR A 90 -13.58 2.80 -14.04
CA TYR A 90 -14.05 1.49 -13.63
C TYR A 90 -12.97 0.42 -13.77
N PHE A 91 -13.07 -0.62 -12.96
CA PHE A 91 -12.15 -1.75 -12.99
C PHE A 91 -12.70 -2.89 -13.83
N LEU A 92 -11.91 -3.29 -14.81
CA LEU A 92 -12.19 -4.40 -15.72
C LEU A 92 -11.57 -5.69 -15.17
N ASP A 93 -12.15 -6.84 -15.55
CA ASP A 93 -11.60 -8.17 -15.27
C ASP A 93 -11.11 -8.38 -13.84
N LEU A 94 -11.99 -8.15 -12.85
CA LEU A 94 -11.68 -8.19 -11.41
C LEU A 94 -10.96 -9.47 -10.95
N LYS A 95 -11.27 -10.61 -11.58
CA LYS A 95 -10.58 -11.88 -11.32
C LYS A 95 -9.12 -11.84 -11.77
N GLN A 96 -8.86 -11.29 -12.97
CA GLN A 96 -7.51 -11.13 -13.51
C GLN A 96 -6.72 -10.12 -12.66
N LEU A 97 -7.36 -9.05 -12.20
CA LEU A 97 -6.77 -8.09 -11.26
C LEU A 97 -6.28 -8.79 -10.00
N LEU A 98 -7.12 -9.59 -9.34
CA LEU A 98 -6.72 -10.32 -8.12
C LEU A 98 -5.57 -11.29 -8.38
N GLN A 99 -5.63 -12.03 -9.48
CA GLN A 99 -4.56 -12.94 -9.88
C GLN A 99 -3.23 -12.20 -10.15
N SER A 100 -3.28 -11.00 -10.71
CA SER A 100 -2.08 -10.18 -10.93
C SER A 100 -1.45 -9.70 -9.62
N ILE A 101 -2.26 -9.31 -8.62
CA ILE A 101 -1.74 -8.94 -7.30
C ILE A 101 -1.17 -10.16 -6.58
N GLU A 102 -1.84 -11.31 -6.66
CA GLU A 102 -1.37 -12.57 -6.09
C GLU A 102 -0.04 -13.00 -6.72
N LEU A 103 0.07 -12.95 -8.05
CA LEU A 103 1.32 -13.26 -8.75
C LEU A 103 2.45 -12.30 -8.37
N LEU A 104 2.17 -11.01 -8.25
CA LEU A 104 3.14 -10.02 -7.76
C LEU A 104 3.64 -10.41 -6.36
N MET A 105 2.74 -10.75 -5.44
CA MET A 105 3.09 -11.21 -4.10
C MET A 105 3.98 -12.46 -4.13
N LEU A 106 3.62 -13.47 -4.93
CA LEU A 106 4.35 -14.72 -5.02
C LEU A 106 5.75 -14.53 -5.60
N ASN A 107 5.90 -13.69 -6.64
CA ASN A 107 7.21 -13.38 -7.22
C ASN A 107 8.16 -12.77 -6.17
N HIS A 108 7.68 -11.81 -5.37
CA HIS A 108 8.48 -11.25 -4.29
C HIS A 108 8.77 -12.26 -3.17
N ALA A 109 7.86 -13.19 -2.89
CA ALA A 109 8.11 -14.24 -1.91
C ALA A 109 9.18 -15.25 -2.39
N ASP A 110 9.17 -15.57 -3.69
CA ASP A 110 10.16 -16.45 -4.33
C ASP A 110 11.56 -15.81 -4.37
N GLU A 111 11.63 -14.47 -4.42
CA GLU A 111 12.87 -13.69 -4.31
C GLU A 111 13.33 -13.44 -2.86
N GLU A 112 12.67 -14.08 -1.88
CA GLU A 112 12.91 -13.91 -0.43
C GLU A 112 12.64 -12.49 0.10
N GLU A 113 11.92 -11.66 -0.66
CA GLU A 113 11.50 -10.31 -0.28
C GLU A 113 10.23 -10.33 0.57
N TYR A 114 10.28 -11.05 1.69
CA TYR A 114 9.10 -11.37 2.51
C TYR A 114 8.36 -10.15 3.08
N GLU A 115 9.08 -9.06 3.36
CA GLU A 115 8.46 -7.82 3.84
C GLU A 115 7.58 -7.17 2.75
N ILE A 116 8.07 -7.16 1.51
CA ILE A 116 7.33 -6.64 0.34
C ILE A 116 6.13 -7.55 0.07
N ALA A 117 6.35 -8.87 0.04
CA ALA A 117 5.28 -9.86 -0.13
C ALA A 117 4.19 -9.71 0.94
N ALA A 118 4.54 -9.48 2.20
CA ALA A 118 3.57 -9.27 3.28
C ALA A 118 2.73 -7.98 3.09
N ILE A 119 3.34 -6.91 2.60
CA ILE A 119 2.62 -5.66 2.27
C ILE A 119 1.64 -5.89 1.12
N ILE A 120 2.07 -6.61 0.08
CA ILE A 120 1.22 -6.94 -1.07
C ILE A 120 0.07 -7.85 -0.64
N LYS A 121 0.33 -8.88 0.17
CA LYS A 121 -0.70 -9.78 0.73
C LYS A 121 -1.80 -9.01 1.45
N LYS A 122 -1.43 -8.04 2.29
CA LYS A 122 -2.40 -7.20 3.01
C LYS A 122 -3.34 -6.45 2.08
N TRP A 123 -2.83 -5.94 0.96
CA TRP A 123 -3.65 -5.23 -0.02
C TRP A 123 -4.43 -6.18 -0.92
N TYR A 124 -3.85 -7.32 -1.31
CA TYR A 124 -4.58 -8.42 -1.95
C TYR A 124 -5.83 -8.78 -1.17
N GLU A 125 -5.71 -8.99 0.15
CA GLU A 125 -6.85 -9.32 1.02
C GLU A 125 -7.92 -8.22 1.03
N LYS A 126 -7.53 -6.94 1.02
CA LYS A 126 -8.47 -5.82 0.91
C LYS A 126 -9.21 -5.82 -0.43
N PHE A 127 -8.50 -6.01 -1.54
CA PHE A 127 -9.10 -6.09 -2.87
C PHE A 127 -10.00 -7.32 -3.01
N ALA A 128 -9.56 -8.47 -2.48
CA ALA A 128 -10.35 -9.70 -2.46
C ALA A 128 -11.65 -9.47 -1.68
N GLN A 129 -11.58 -8.87 -0.50
CA GLN A 129 -12.77 -8.53 0.28
C GLN A 129 -13.71 -7.57 -0.46
N ALA A 130 -13.18 -6.56 -1.15
CA ALA A 130 -13.98 -5.62 -1.95
C ALA A 130 -14.71 -6.32 -3.11
N ILE A 131 -14.12 -7.37 -3.67
CA ILE A 131 -14.65 -8.15 -4.80
C ILE A 131 -15.59 -9.27 -4.32
N ASP A 132 -15.26 -9.95 -3.22
CA ASP A 132 -15.94 -11.15 -2.70
C ASP A 132 -17.09 -10.86 -1.72
N PHE A 133 -17.29 -9.61 -1.26
CA PHE A 133 -18.33 -9.25 -0.28
C PHE A 133 -19.77 -9.70 -0.66
N VAL A 134 -20.03 -10.21 -1.87
CA VAL A 134 -21.35 -10.71 -2.29
C VAL A 134 -21.35 -12.20 -2.68
N GLY A 135 -20.33 -12.97 -2.29
CA GLY A 135 -20.36 -14.44 -2.34
C GLY A 135 -21.18 -15.07 -1.20
N ASP A 136 -21.27 -14.40 -0.05
CA ASP A 136 -21.76 -14.99 1.21
C ASP A 136 -23.24 -14.74 1.54
N LEU A 137 -24.00 -14.05 0.69
CA LEU A 137 -25.43 -13.75 0.93
C LEU A 137 -26.40 -14.55 0.05
N THR A 138 -25.93 -15.60 -0.63
CA THR A 138 -26.79 -16.59 -1.28
C THR A 138 -26.97 -17.82 -0.38
N TYR A 139 -27.89 -17.73 0.58
CA TYR A 139 -28.59 -18.88 1.18
C TYR A 139 -30.07 -18.56 1.30
#